data_AF-A0A916RI10-F1
#
_entry.id   AF-A0A916RI10-F1
#
_cell.length_a   1.000
_cell.length_b   1.000
_cell.length_c   1.000
_cell.angle_alpha   90.00
_cell.angle_beta   90.00
_cell.angle_gamma   90.00
#
_symmetry.space_group_name_H-M   'P 1'
#
loop_
_entity.id
_entity.type
_entity.pdbx_description
1 polymer ?
#
loop_
_entity_poly.entity_id
_entity_poly.type
_entity_poly.pdbx_seq_one_letter_code
_entity_poly.pdbx_strand_id
1 'polypeptide(L)'
;MEPNNYSFKSTDSVQMTGALETPQRGWISLSEDELIETYNYAPKVLSRKAIKVSIVEDGGGRYSNSGVLLGEERNGNYWVMVTEKGGYWLLPKANFRINSFNKNTVKSLFEFNGSPSEDGREFMLVKLAKVSLTPGGDQWRLEERGVLHFGDNSRLSQVQSELEEVKEERQKLESELRLARGERDRLASQVAELAYERLQETLAKLEEGDRWRGDLTARLEWLEQGGAVQEGRSSNLETKLGQKFAQLESQLLKLEKVKLITSKTG
;
A
#
# COMPACT_ATOMS: atom_id res chain seq x y z
N MET A 1 38.60 -7.27 95.96
CA MET A 1 38.17 -8.47 95.23
C MET A 1 37.79 -8.03 93.82
N GLU A 2 38.70 -8.20 92.85
CA GLU A 2 38.31 -8.70 91.52
C GLU A 2 38.09 -10.24 91.64
N PRO A 3 37.67 -11.04 90.62
CA PRO A 3 37.51 -10.73 89.18
C PRO A 3 36.35 -11.44 88.41
N ASN A 4 36.27 -11.17 87.08
CA ASN A 4 35.77 -12.01 85.95
C ASN A 4 34.25 -12.25 85.82
N ASN A 5 33.63 -12.42 84.63
CA ASN A 5 34.08 -12.99 83.36
C ASN A 5 33.06 -12.72 82.20
N TYR A 6 33.57 -12.38 81.00
CA TYR A 6 33.17 -12.74 79.60
C TYR A 6 31.73 -13.25 79.30
N SER A 7 31.05 -12.89 78.19
CA SER A 7 31.45 -13.18 76.79
C SER A 7 30.53 -12.56 75.71
N PHE A 8 31.11 -12.40 74.52
CA PHE A 8 30.67 -11.92 73.20
C PHE A 8 29.42 -12.59 72.60
N LYS A 9 28.66 -11.85 71.76
CA LYS A 9 28.46 -12.14 70.31
C LYS A 9 27.56 -11.11 69.60
N SER A 10 28.11 -10.47 68.57
CA SER A 10 27.40 -9.87 67.44
C SER A 10 27.00 -10.93 66.42
N THR A 11 25.81 -10.77 65.81
CA THR A 11 25.42 -11.19 64.44
C THR A 11 24.06 -10.53 64.15
N ASP A 12 23.98 -9.57 63.23
CA ASP A 12 23.54 -9.71 61.81
C ASP A 12 22.09 -10.21 61.66
N SER A 13 21.18 -9.58 60.91
CA SER A 13 21.36 -8.98 59.58
C SER A 13 20.15 -8.10 59.21
N VAL A 14 20.43 -6.91 58.68
CA VAL A 14 19.46 -6.09 57.94
C VAL A 14 19.73 -6.32 56.46
N GLN A 15 18.79 -6.95 55.75
CA GLN A 15 18.88 -7.08 54.30
C GLN A 15 18.53 -5.74 53.65
N MET A 16 19.55 -4.99 53.25
CA MET A 16 19.44 -3.99 52.19
C MET A 16 19.79 -4.64 50.85
N THR A 17 18.78 -4.97 50.05
CA THR A 17 18.98 -5.16 48.61
C THR A 17 18.96 -3.79 47.95
N GLY A 18 20.15 -3.29 47.62
CA GLY A 18 20.33 -2.10 46.80
C GLY A 18 19.83 -2.34 45.39
N ALA A 19 18.75 -1.66 45.02
CA ALA A 19 18.43 -1.42 43.63
C ALA A 19 19.34 -0.27 43.16
N LEU A 20 20.24 -0.58 42.22
CA LEU A 20 20.93 0.41 41.40
C LEU A 20 19.86 1.19 40.63
N GLU A 21 19.43 2.31 41.16
CA GLU A 21 18.54 3.23 40.45
C GLU A 21 19.33 3.88 39.32
N THR A 22 19.25 3.27 38.14
CA THR A 22 19.57 3.91 36.87
C THR A 22 18.72 5.18 36.75
N PRO A 23 19.30 6.35 36.43
CA PRO A 23 18.52 7.55 36.21
C PRO A 23 17.47 7.28 35.13
N GLN A 24 16.18 7.48 35.44
CA GLN A 24 15.10 7.42 34.46
C GLN A 24 15.25 8.58 33.45
N ARG A 25 16.12 8.39 32.46
CA ARG A 25 16.35 9.30 31.34
C ARG A 25 16.04 8.55 30.05
N GLY A 26 15.20 9.17 29.22
CA GLY A 26 14.39 8.50 28.19
C GLY A 26 15.18 7.55 27.30
N TRP A 27 14.86 6.26 27.41
CA TRP A 27 15.37 5.22 26.53
C TRP A 27 14.99 5.50 25.07
N ILE A 28 15.85 5.04 24.16
CA ILE A 28 15.59 5.07 22.73
C ILE A 28 15.30 3.66 22.21
N SER A 29 14.18 3.55 21.48
CA SER A 29 13.68 2.35 20.83
C SER A 29 14.29 2.20 19.42
N LEU A 30 15.58 2.43 19.29
CA LEU A 30 16.32 2.29 18.03
C LEU A 30 17.38 1.21 18.18
N SER A 31 17.56 0.42 17.13
CA SER A 31 18.71 -0.47 16.96
C SER A 31 20.02 0.32 16.77
N GLU A 32 21.15 -0.39 16.83
CA GLU A 32 22.47 0.21 16.61
C GLU A 32 22.56 0.84 15.21
N ASP A 33 22.10 0.13 14.18
CA ASP A 33 22.10 0.59 12.79
C ASP A 33 21.19 1.81 12.58
N GLU A 34 19.99 1.79 13.14
CA GLU A 34 19.06 2.93 13.08
C GLU A 34 19.61 4.16 13.82
N LEU A 35 20.35 3.97 14.93
CA LEU A 35 21.04 5.06 15.62
C LEU A 35 22.13 5.68 14.76
N ILE A 36 22.93 4.85 14.09
CA ILE A 36 23.98 5.29 13.16
C ILE A 36 23.36 6.06 12.00
N GLU A 37 22.31 5.53 11.39
CA GLU A 37 21.58 6.17 10.29
C GLU A 37 20.97 7.52 10.74
N THR A 38 20.26 7.52 11.85
CA THR A 38 19.63 8.72 12.42
C THR A 38 20.67 9.78 12.77
N TYR A 39 21.82 9.39 13.32
CA TYR A 39 22.91 10.31 13.62
C TYR A 39 23.49 10.95 12.35
N ASN A 40 23.73 10.14 11.31
CA ASN A 40 24.31 10.63 10.07
C ASN A 40 23.33 11.50 9.25
N TYR A 41 22.01 11.27 9.36
CA TYR A 41 20.99 12.01 8.63
C TYR A 41 20.47 13.25 9.39
N ALA A 42 20.10 13.08 10.66
CA ALA A 42 19.44 14.10 11.47
C ALA A 42 19.88 14.06 12.95
N PRO A 43 21.16 14.37 13.26
CA PRO A 43 21.73 14.17 14.60
C PRO A 43 21.03 15.00 15.68
N LYS A 44 20.45 16.15 15.32
CA LYS A 44 19.73 17.02 16.26
C LYS A 44 18.52 16.34 16.91
N VAL A 45 17.91 15.36 16.26
CA VAL A 45 16.74 14.62 16.79
C VAL A 45 17.13 13.83 18.04
N LEU A 46 18.36 13.28 18.06
CA LEU A 46 18.87 12.48 19.18
C LEU A 46 19.13 13.30 20.45
N SER A 47 19.32 14.62 20.32
CA SER A 47 19.67 15.52 21.44
C SER A 47 18.66 15.52 22.60
N ARG A 48 17.39 15.20 22.34
CA ARG A 48 16.32 15.20 23.36
C ARG A 48 16.42 14.04 24.33
N LYS A 49 17.01 12.92 23.91
CA LYS A 49 17.18 11.70 24.71
C LYS A 49 18.63 11.46 25.11
N ALA A 50 19.56 12.28 24.63
CA ALA A 50 20.97 12.16 24.87
C ALA A 50 21.38 12.62 26.28
N ILE A 51 22.21 11.83 26.95
CA ILE A 51 22.95 12.25 28.14
C ILE A 51 24.23 12.94 27.67
N LYS A 52 24.41 14.21 28.04
CA LYS A 52 25.58 14.99 27.62
C LYS A 52 26.76 14.68 28.52
N VAL A 53 27.87 14.26 27.93
CA VAL A 53 29.07 13.85 28.65
C VAL A 53 30.34 14.45 28.04
N SER A 54 31.37 14.55 28.87
CA SER A 54 32.73 14.91 28.46
C SER A 54 33.74 13.99 29.13
N ILE A 55 34.94 13.91 28.57
CA ILE A 55 36.03 13.15 29.19
C ILE A 55 36.42 13.83 30.50
N VAL A 56 36.56 13.03 31.56
CA VAL A 56 37.05 13.48 32.85
C VAL A 56 38.56 13.27 32.87
N GLU A 57 39.33 14.34 33.05
CA GLU A 57 40.77 14.23 33.30
C GLU A 57 40.97 13.69 34.72
N ASP A 58 41.65 12.55 34.84
CA ASP A 58 42.04 12.02 36.13
C ASP A 58 43.15 12.90 36.71
N GLY A 59 42.85 13.64 37.78
CA GLY A 59 43.74 14.64 38.39
C GLY A 59 44.94 14.06 39.15
N GLY A 60 45.31 12.81 38.92
CA GLY A 60 46.37 12.07 39.62
C GLY A 60 47.44 11.56 38.66
N GLY A 61 48.71 11.75 39.05
CA GLY A 61 49.88 11.53 38.20
C GLY A 61 50.01 10.16 37.52
N ARG A 62 50.73 10.20 36.38
CA ARG A 62 51.55 9.14 35.77
C ARG A 62 51.27 7.70 36.25
N TYR A 63 50.80 6.88 35.31
CA TYR A 63 50.58 5.42 35.39
C TYR A 63 49.25 4.97 36.00
N SER A 64 48.18 5.07 35.22
CA SER A 64 47.00 4.23 35.45
C SER A 64 46.50 3.68 34.10
N ASN A 65 46.46 2.36 33.96
CA ASN A 65 45.75 1.61 32.92
C ASN A 65 44.21 1.80 33.01
N SER A 66 43.75 2.91 33.57
CA SER A 66 42.35 3.27 33.69
C SER A 66 41.87 3.77 32.33
N GLY A 67 41.04 2.99 31.66
CA GLY A 67 40.42 3.36 30.39
C GLY A 67 39.71 4.72 30.45
N VAL A 68 39.37 5.26 29.28
CA VAL A 68 38.77 6.60 29.15
C VAL A 68 37.46 6.69 29.94
N LEU A 69 37.37 7.66 30.85
CA LEU A 69 36.18 7.95 31.67
C LEU A 69 35.44 9.17 31.15
N LEU A 70 34.12 9.08 31.15
CA LEU A 70 33.20 10.12 30.70
C LEU A 70 32.27 10.47 31.86
N GLY A 71 32.14 11.75 32.16
CA GLY A 71 31.27 12.28 33.21
C GLY A 71 30.18 13.15 32.59
N GLU A 72 29.04 13.25 33.27
CA GLU A 72 27.96 14.12 32.83
C GLU A 72 28.36 15.59 32.90
N GLU A 73 28.12 16.33 31.82
CA GLU A 73 28.41 17.76 31.74
C GLU A 73 27.31 18.50 30.96
N ARG A 74 26.89 19.67 31.47
CA ARG A 74 25.83 20.49 30.84
C ARG A 74 26.08 20.77 29.35
N ASN A 75 27.35 21.01 29.00
CA ASN A 75 27.83 21.29 27.64
C ASN A 75 28.76 20.19 27.11
N GLY A 76 28.46 18.95 27.47
CA GLY A 76 29.22 17.78 27.05
C GLY A 76 29.49 17.73 25.54
N ASN A 77 30.72 17.34 25.18
CA ASN A 77 31.13 17.20 23.78
C ASN A 77 30.58 15.93 23.11
N TYR A 78 30.15 14.97 23.91
CA TYR A 78 29.64 13.69 23.47
C TYR A 78 28.28 13.41 24.11
N TRP A 79 27.56 12.46 23.50
CA TRP A 79 26.26 12.01 23.93
C TRP A 79 26.30 10.52 24.22
N VAL A 80 25.78 10.12 25.38
CA VAL A 80 25.48 8.73 25.70
C VAL A 80 24.00 8.49 25.44
N MET A 81 23.70 7.48 24.63
CA MET A 81 22.37 7.01 24.29
C MET A 81 22.12 5.67 24.97
N VAL A 82 20.98 5.59 25.67
CA VAL A 82 20.56 4.36 26.36
C VAL A 82 19.50 3.66 25.53
N THR A 83 19.79 2.45 25.09
CA THR A 83 18.86 1.61 24.33
C THR A 83 17.95 0.81 25.26
N GLU A 84 16.78 0.39 24.78
CA GLU A 84 15.85 -0.47 25.53
C GLU A 84 16.49 -1.82 25.93
N LYS A 85 17.47 -2.29 25.16
CA LYS A 85 18.24 -3.50 25.46
C LYS A 85 19.30 -3.31 26.56
N GLY A 86 19.38 -2.12 27.17
CA GLY A 86 20.34 -1.80 28.23
C GLY A 86 21.75 -1.47 27.75
N GLY A 87 21.97 -1.35 26.44
CA GLY A 87 23.24 -0.91 25.88
C GLY A 87 23.44 0.60 25.98
N TYR A 88 24.65 1.03 26.33
CA TYR A 88 25.06 2.43 26.34
C TYR A 88 26.01 2.70 25.18
N TRP A 89 25.59 3.61 24.31
CA TRP A 89 26.34 3.97 23.10
C TRP A 89 26.78 5.42 23.16
N LEU A 90 28.03 5.67 22.82
CA LEU A 90 28.64 6.97 22.77
C LEU A 90 28.76 7.45 21.33
N LEU A 91 28.30 8.69 21.12
CA LEU A 91 28.37 9.41 19.85
C LEU A 91 28.88 10.85 20.11
N PRO A 92 29.49 11.51 19.12
CA PRO A 92 29.73 12.94 19.20
C PRO A 92 28.41 13.73 19.28
N LYS A 93 28.44 14.96 19.79
CA LYS A 93 27.25 15.83 19.75
C LYS A 93 26.89 16.23 18.32
N ALA A 94 25.65 16.69 18.08
CA ALA A 94 25.29 17.26 16.78
C ALA A 94 26.21 18.42 16.38
N ASN A 95 26.56 18.48 15.10
CA ASN A 95 27.50 19.46 14.52
C ASN A 95 28.88 19.47 15.21
N PHE A 96 29.30 18.33 15.77
CA PHE A 96 30.63 18.21 16.33
C PHE A 96 31.69 18.51 15.27
N ARG A 97 32.70 19.31 15.64
CA ARG A 97 33.80 19.67 14.76
C ARG A 97 35.09 19.11 15.32
N ILE A 98 35.79 18.32 14.52
CA ILE A 98 37.11 17.80 14.87
C ILE A 98 38.14 18.83 14.42
N ASN A 99 38.99 19.28 15.33
CA ASN A 99 40.05 20.25 15.06
C ASN A 99 41.36 19.77 15.69
N SER A 100 42.46 20.47 15.43
CA SER A 100 43.79 20.11 15.97
C SER A 100 43.82 19.97 17.50
N PHE A 101 43.00 20.73 18.23
CA PHE A 101 42.95 20.72 19.69
C PHE A 101 42.25 19.48 20.25
N ASN A 102 41.15 19.03 19.64
CA ASN A 102 40.37 17.89 20.15
C ASN A 102 40.67 16.57 19.42
N LYS A 103 41.48 16.58 18.35
CA LYS A 103 41.78 15.38 17.55
C LYS A 103 42.28 14.20 18.39
N ASN A 104 43.20 14.43 19.31
CA ASN A 104 43.76 13.38 20.16
C ASN A 104 42.71 12.83 21.15
N THR A 105 41.87 13.71 21.69
CA THR A 105 40.74 13.37 22.56
C THR A 105 39.70 12.53 21.82
N VAL A 106 39.40 12.85 20.56
CA VAL A 106 38.45 12.07 19.76
C VAL A 106 39.05 10.72 19.38
N LYS A 107 40.34 10.67 19.05
CA LYS A 107 41.06 9.41 18.74
C LYS A 107 41.10 8.42 19.90
N SER A 108 40.97 8.89 21.15
CA SER A 108 40.90 7.97 22.30
C SER A 108 39.55 7.23 22.36
N LEU A 109 38.49 7.84 21.82
CA LEU A 109 37.11 7.34 21.81
C LEU A 109 36.70 6.68 20.47
N PHE A 110 37.25 7.16 19.35
CA PHE A 110 36.89 6.73 18.00
C PHE A 110 38.12 6.49 17.13
N GLU A 111 38.10 5.43 16.34
CA GLU A 111 39.06 5.16 15.27
C GLU A 111 38.71 5.97 14.02
N PHE A 112 39.74 6.43 13.31
CA PHE A 112 39.58 7.26 12.13
C PHE A 112 39.89 6.45 10.88
N ASN A 113 38.87 6.28 10.04
CA ASN A 113 39.00 5.69 8.72
C ASN A 113 39.10 6.80 7.68
N GLY A 114 40.31 7.04 7.17
CA GLY A 114 40.60 8.14 6.25
C GLY A 114 41.17 9.37 6.95
N SER A 115 41.39 10.42 6.17
CA SER A 115 42.02 11.66 6.64
C SER A 115 40.95 12.71 6.93
N PRO A 116 40.90 13.29 8.14
CA PRO A 116 39.97 14.39 8.43
C PRO A 116 40.26 15.58 7.52
N SER A 117 39.22 16.16 6.92
CA SER A 117 39.31 17.39 6.14
C SER A 117 39.76 18.56 7.02
N GLU A 118 40.35 19.61 6.43
CA GLU A 118 40.79 20.80 7.17
C GLU A 118 39.62 21.47 7.93
N ASP A 119 38.41 21.35 7.40
CA ASP A 119 37.20 21.86 8.04
C ASP A 119 36.72 21.01 9.21
N GLY A 120 37.03 19.71 9.22
CA GLY A 120 36.76 18.79 10.32
C GLY A 120 35.27 18.61 10.64
N ARG A 121 34.40 19.02 9.71
CA ARG A 121 32.93 18.89 9.77
C ARG A 121 32.41 17.67 9.02
N GLU A 122 33.18 17.17 8.06
CA GLU A 122 32.78 16.08 7.17
C GLU A 122 33.30 14.77 7.70
N PHE A 123 32.44 14.11 8.48
CA PHE A 123 32.66 12.73 8.86
C PHE A 123 31.32 12.01 8.98
N MET A 124 31.37 10.69 8.80
CA MET A 124 30.24 9.81 9.08
C MET A 124 30.58 8.89 10.24
N LEU A 125 29.60 8.66 11.10
CA LEU A 125 29.68 7.62 12.10
C LEU A 125 29.43 6.26 11.40
N VAL A 126 30.41 5.37 11.46
CA VAL A 126 30.33 4.01 10.87
C VAL A 126 30.03 2.98 11.93
N LYS A 127 30.63 3.12 13.12
CA LYS A 127 30.41 2.24 14.28
C LYS A 127 30.26 3.10 15.53
N LEU A 128 29.29 2.76 16.37
CA LEU A 128 29.10 3.41 17.67
C LEU A 128 30.22 3.02 18.64
N ALA A 129 30.61 3.94 19.52
CA ALA A 129 31.49 3.61 20.64
C ALA A 129 30.65 3.00 21.76
N LYS A 130 31.13 1.93 22.38
CA LYS A 130 30.42 1.25 23.46
C LYS A 130 30.97 1.69 24.81
N VAL A 131 30.08 2.01 25.73
CA VAL A 131 30.46 2.40 27.11
C VAL A 131 29.69 1.57 28.13
N SER A 132 30.19 1.51 29.36
CA SER A 132 29.47 0.94 30.50
C SER A 132 29.48 1.89 31.69
N LEU A 133 28.40 1.84 32.47
CA LEU A 133 28.27 2.65 33.67
C LEU A 133 29.24 2.12 34.75
N THR A 134 29.97 3.02 35.40
CA THR A 134 30.86 2.66 36.51
C THR A 134 30.04 2.23 37.74
N PRO A 135 30.64 1.48 38.70
CA PRO A 135 29.94 1.07 39.91
C PRO A 135 29.38 2.22 40.77
N GLY A 136 29.88 3.45 40.59
CA GLY A 136 29.38 4.67 41.24
C GLY A 136 28.12 5.26 40.60
N GLY A 137 27.74 4.81 39.39
CA GLY A 137 26.53 5.26 38.70
C GLY A 137 26.60 6.67 38.09
N ASP A 138 27.75 7.34 38.21
CA ASP A 138 27.96 8.75 37.88
C ASP A 138 28.84 8.97 36.64
N GLN A 139 29.55 7.93 36.21
CA GLN A 139 30.50 7.98 35.09
C GLN A 139 30.32 6.79 34.15
N TRP A 140 30.79 6.95 32.92
CA TRP A 140 30.86 5.89 31.91
C TRP A 140 32.30 5.59 31.54
N ARG A 141 32.63 4.31 31.42
CA ARG A 141 33.92 3.82 30.95
C ARG A 141 33.79 3.36 29.50
N LEU A 142 34.75 3.73 28.66
CA LEU A 142 34.86 3.22 27.30
C LEU A 142 35.19 1.72 27.30
N GLU A 143 34.33 0.91 26.68
CA GLU A 143 34.56 -0.52 26.43
C GLU A 143 35.15 -0.76 25.05
N GLU A 144 34.51 -0.18 24.03
CA GLU A 144 34.91 -0.32 22.63
C GLU A 144 34.93 1.03 21.94
N ARG A 145 35.93 1.24 21.09
CA ARG A 145 36.01 2.43 20.24
C ARG A 145 34.99 2.35 19.11
N GLY A 146 34.40 3.50 18.81
CA GLY A 146 33.60 3.69 17.62
C GLY A 146 34.48 3.95 16.40
N VAL A 147 33.88 4.08 15.23
CA VAL A 147 34.61 4.34 13.98
C VAL A 147 33.99 5.55 13.29
N LEU A 148 34.82 6.55 12.98
CA LEU A 148 34.46 7.70 12.17
C LEU A 148 35.16 7.60 10.81
N HIS A 149 34.41 7.76 9.74
CA HIS A 149 34.94 7.80 8.38
C HIS A 149 35.04 9.24 7.87
N PHE A 150 36.21 9.58 7.35
CA PHE A 150 36.53 10.87 6.75
C PHE A 150 36.90 10.65 5.29
N GLY A 151 36.17 11.32 4.40
CA GLY A 151 36.40 11.24 2.96
C GLY A 151 35.16 11.69 2.20
N ASP A 152 35.39 12.51 1.19
CA ASP A 152 34.39 12.84 0.18
C ASP A 152 34.19 11.64 -0.75
N ASN A 153 32.94 11.40 -1.17
CA ASN A 153 32.52 10.60 -2.34
C ASN A 153 31.83 9.23 -2.13
N SER A 154 31.39 8.82 -0.93
CA SER A 154 30.53 7.61 -0.88
C SER A 154 29.06 7.92 -1.14
N ARG A 155 28.44 8.84 -0.40
CA ARG A 155 26.98 9.06 -0.51
C ARG A 155 26.54 9.95 -1.66
N LEU A 156 27.22 11.07 -1.92
CA LEU A 156 26.81 11.95 -3.02
C LEU A 156 27.02 11.27 -4.38
N SER A 157 28.13 10.56 -4.56
CA SER A 157 28.39 9.79 -5.78
C SER A 157 27.46 8.59 -5.91
N GLN A 158 27.14 7.89 -4.82
CA GLN A 158 26.16 6.81 -4.82
C GLN A 158 24.76 7.32 -5.17
N VAL A 159 24.30 8.41 -4.54
CA VAL A 159 23.01 9.04 -4.85
C VAL A 159 22.96 9.56 -6.27
N GLN A 160 24.07 10.10 -6.80
CA GLN A 160 24.15 10.51 -8.21
C GLN A 160 24.05 9.32 -9.17
N SER A 161 24.68 8.19 -8.84
CA SER A 161 24.58 6.95 -9.62
C SER A 161 23.17 6.39 -9.60
N GLU A 162 22.57 6.26 -8.41
CA GLU A 162 21.19 5.80 -8.24
C GLU A 162 20.20 6.73 -8.95
N LEU A 163 20.43 8.05 -8.94
CA LEU A 163 19.58 9.01 -9.63
C LEU A 163 19.61 8.84 -11.15
N GLU A 164 20.79 8.60 -11.73
CA GLU A 164 20.87 8.35 -13.17
C GLU A 164 20.28 7.00 -13.56
N GLU A 165 20.48 5.95 -12.76
CA GLU A 165 19.84 4.64 -12.98
C GLU A 165 18.30 4.76 -12.96
N VAL A 166 17.74 5.41 -11.94
CA VAL A 166 16.29 5.66 -11.83
C VAL A 166 15.77 6.49 -13.02
N LYS A 167 16.58 7.43 -13.52
CA LYS A 167 16.22 8.26 -14.67
C LYS A 167 16.19 7.46 -15.97
N GLU A 168 17.12 6.53 -16.17
CA GLU A 168 17.13 5.60 -17.29
C GLU A 168 15.93 4.64 -17.23
N GLU A 169 15.65 4.05 -16.08
CA GLU A 169 14.49 3.18 -15.88
C GLU A 169 13.17 3.91 -16.18
N ARG A 170 13.03 5.15 -15.70
CA ARG A 170 11.86 5.97 -15.98
C ARG A 170 11.69 6.21 -17.49
N GLN A 171 12.76 6.53 -18.21
CA GLN A 171 12.70 6.71 -19.66
C GLN A 171 12.27 5.43 -20.38
N LYS A 172 12.78 4.28 -19.95
CA LYS A 172 12.37 2.98 -20.49
C LYS A 172 10.89 2.73 -20.26
N LEU A 173 10.40 2.88 -19.02
CA LEU A 173 8.98 2.71 -18.69
C LEU A 173 8.08 3.67 -19.46
N GLU A 174 8.49 4.93 -19.65
CA GLU A 174 7.73 5.88 -20.46
C GLU A 174 7.63 5.44 -21.93
N SER A 175 8.71 4.84 -22.47
CA SER A 175 8.70 4.29 -23.84
C SER A 175 7.76 3.09 -23.98
N GLU A 176 7.77 2.17 -23.00
CA GLU A 176 6.88 1.00 -22.96
C GLU A 176 5.41 1.42 -22.79
N LEU A 177 5.13 2.38 -21.92
CA LEU A 177 3.78 2.92 -21.72
C LEU A 177 3.24 3.56 -23.01
N ARG A 178 4.10 4.26 -23.76
CA ARG A 178 3.73 4.84 -25.05
C ARG A 178 3.39 3.77 -26.08
N LEU A 179 4.16 2.68 -26.14
CA LEU A 179 3.87 1.55 -27.02
C LEU A 179 2.54 0.88 -26.65
N ALA A 180 2.34 0.56 -25.37
CA ALA A 180 1.11 -0.06 -24.88
C ALA A 180 -0.14 0.81 -25.16
N ARG A 181 -0.02 2.13 -25.03
CA ARG A 181 -1.10 3.06 -25.41
C ARG A 181 -1.40 3.01 -26.91
N GLY A 182 -0.37 2.97 -27.76
CA GLY A 182 -0.54 2.84 -29.20
C GLY A 182 -1.24 1.53 -29.59
N GLU A 183 -0.87 0.41 -28.96
CA GLU A 183 -1.53 -0.88 -29.18
C GLU A 183 -2.98 -0.88 -28.72
N ARG A 184 -3.27 -0.31 -27.54
CA ARG A 184 -4.63 -0.13 -27.04
C ARG A 184 -5.49 0.66 -28.02
N ASP A 185 -4.98 1.78 -28.54
CA ASP A 185 -5.74 2.64 -29.45
C ASP A 185 -5.99 1.94 -30.80
N ARG A 186 -5.04 1.13 -31.25
CA ARG A 186 -5.20 0.26 -32.43
C ARG A 186 -6.29 -0.79 -32.21
N LEU A 187 -6.24 -1.52 -31.09
CA LEU A 187 -7.25 -2.53 -30.75
C LEU A 187 -8.63 -1.90 -30.57
N ALA A 188 -8.72 -0.73 -29.94
CA ALA A 188 -9.98 0.00 -29.78
C ALA A 188 -10.61 0.36 -31.12
N SER A 189 -9.79 0.78 -32.10
CA SER A 189 -10.26 1.05 -33.46
C SER A 189 -10.77 -0.23 -34.15
N GLN A 190 -10.07 -1.35 -34.02
CA GLN A 190 -10.50 -2.63 -34.59
C GLN A 190 -11.82 -3.13 -33.98
N VAL A 191 -12.00 -2.96 -32.65
CA VAL A 191 -13.25 -3.31 -31.97
C VAL A 191 -14.40 -2.42 -32.44
N ALA A 192 -14.16 -1.13 -32.63
CA ALA A 192 -15.18 -0.20 -33.13
C ALA A 192 -15.62 -0.56 -34.55
N GLU A 193 -14.69 -0.92 -35.43
CA GLU A 193 -14.97 -1.35 -36.80
C GLU A 193 -15.81 -2.63 -36.82
N LEU A 194 -15.40 -3.67 -36.09
CA LEU A 194 -16.16 -4.92 -35.98
C LEU A 194 -17.54 -4.72 -35.36
N ALA A 195 -17.66 -3.84 -34.36
CA ALA A 195 -18.95 -3.52 -33.76
C ALA A 195 -19.89 -2.84 -34.76
N TYR A 196 -19.36 -1.94 -35.61
CA TYR A 196 -20.13 -1.27 -36.65
C TYR A 196 -20.60 -2.25 -37.72
N GLU A 197 -19.70 -3.11 -38.23
CA GLU A 197 -20.06 -4.15 -39.20
C GLU A 197 -21.15 -5.09 -38.65
N ARG A 198 -20.99 -5.54 -37.40
CA ARG A 198 -21.98 -6.40 -36.75
C ARG A 198 -23.34 -5.71 -36.61
N LEU A 199 -23.35 -4.42 -36.28
CA LEU A 199 -24.57 -3.64 -36.15
C LEU A 199 -25.28 -3.51 -37.50
N GLN A 200 -24.54 -3.23 -38.58
CA GLN A 200 -25.11 -3.22 -39.93
C GLN A 200 -25.73 -4.56 -40.34
N GLU A 201 -25.05 -5.67 -40.04
CA GLU A 201 -25.58 -7.01 -40.29
C GLU A 201 -26.90 -7.27 -39.53
N THR A 202 -26.96 -6.86 -38.26
CA THR A 202 -28.18 -7.03 -37.44
C THR A 202 -29.34 -6.16 -37.93
N LEU A 203 -29.06 -4.94 -38.39
CA LEU A 203 -30.08 -4.06 -38.97
C LEU A 203 -30.65 -4.66 -40.26
N ALA A 204 -29.80 -5.16 -41.16
CA ALA A 204 -30.26 -5.79 -42.39
C ALA A 204 -31.18 -7.00 -42.13
N LYS A 205 -30.85 -7.81 -41.12
CA LYS A 205 -31.68 -8.94 -40.68
C LYS A 205 -33.02 -8.51 -40.09
N LEU A 206 -33.04 -7.41 -39.33
CA LEU A 206 -34.27 -6.84 -38.79
C LEU A 206 -35.18 -6.31 -39.91
N GLU A 207 -34.62 -5.57 -40.85
CA GLU A 207 -35.36 -5.06 -42.03
C GLU A 207 -35.93 -6.21 -42.86
N GLU A 208 -35.17 -7.29 -43.05
CA GLU A 208 -35.67 -8.48 -43.74
C GLU A 208 -36.82 -9.14 -42.97
N GLY A 209 -36.70 -9.25 -41.64
CA GLY A 209 -37.77 -9.74 -40.78
C GLY A 209 -39.04 -8.87 -40.86
N ASP A 210 -38.90 -7.54 -40.91
CA ASP A 210 -40.02 -6.61 -41.08
C ASP A 210 -40.70 -6.77 -42.44
N ARG A 211 -39.91 -6.95 -43.51
CA ARG A 211 -40.46 -7.25 -44.85
C ARG A 211 -41.28 -8.54 -44.83
N TRP A 212 -40.72 -9.62 -44.28
CA TRP A 212 -41.43 -10.90 -44.15
C TRP A 212 -42.71 -10.79 -43.33
N ARG A 213 -42.68 -10.03 -42.23
CA ARG A 213 -43.88 -9.75 -41.42
C ARG A 213 -44.94 -9.03 -42.26
N GLY A 214 -44.55 -7.98 -42.98
CA GLY A 214 -45.46 -7.22 -43.86
C GLY A 214 -46.12 -8.10 -44.92
N ASP A 215 -45.33 -8.93 -45.61
CA ASP A 215 -45.84 -9.86 -46.62
C ASP A 215 -46.81 -10.88 -46.03
N LEU A 216 -46.52 -11.40 -44.82
CA LEU A 216 -47.40 -12.34 -44.14
C LEU A 216 -48.72 -11.66 -43.73
N THR A 217 -48.66 -10.44 -43.20
CA THR A 217 -49.85 -9.65 -42.84
C THR A 217 -50.71 -9.38 -44.07
N ALA A 218 -50.12 -8.97 -45.20
CA ALA A 218 -50.87 -8.75 -46.44
C ALA A 218 -51.55 -10.02 -46.96
N ARG A 219 -50.89 -11.18 -46.83
CA ARG A 219 -51.47 -12.48 -47.19
C ARG A 219 -52.65 -12.86 -46.28
N LEU A 220 -52.53 -12.62 -44.97
CA LEU A 220 -53.62 -12.87 -44.03
C LEU A 220 -54.83 -12.00 -44.36
N GLU A 221 -54.62 -10.71 -44.61
CA GLU A 221 -55.69 -9.78 -44.98
C GLU A 221 -56.39 -10.22 -46.29
N TRP A 222 -55.61 -10.65 -47.29
CA TRP A 222 -56.16 -11.20 -48.53
C TRP A 222 -57.01 -12.46 -48.30
N LEU A 223 -56.57 -13.37 -47.42
CA LEU A 223 -57.33 -14.58 -47.08
C LEU A 223 -58.61 -14.24 -46.32
N GLU A 224 -58.57 -13.28 -45.39
CA GLU A 224 -59.75 -12.80 -44.66
C GLU A 224 -60.80 -12.20 -45.61
N GLN A 225 -60.37 -11.36 -46.56
CA GLN A 225 -61.26 -10.82 -47.59
C GLN A 225 -61.86 -11.92 -48.47
N GLY A 226 -61.04 -12.89 -48.90
CA GLY A 226 -61.49 -14.04 -49.69
C GLY A 226 -62.51 -14.90 -48.93
N GLY A 227 -62.28 -15.12 -47.63
CA GLY A 227 -63.19 -15.83 -46.72
C GLY A 227 -64.54 -15.11 -46.62
N ALA A 228 -64.53 -13.81 -46.36
CA ALA A 228 -65.74 -12.99 -46.27
C ALA A 228 -66.57 -13.02 -47.56
N VAL A 229 -65.91 -12.96 -48.74
CA VAL A 229 -66.60 -13.08 -50.04
C VAL A 229 -67.24 -14.46 -50.20
N GLN A 230 -66.54 -15.53 -49.81
CA GLN A 230 -67.05 -16.89 -49.96
C GLN A 230 -68.21 -17.18 -49.00
N GLU A 231 -68.13 -16.71 -47.76
CA GLU A 231 -69.21 -16.81 -46.78
C GLU A 231 -70.47 -16.07 -47.23
N GLY A 232 -70.31 -14.87 -47.80
CA GLY A 232 -71.42 -14.12 -48.42
C GLY A 232 -72.05 -14.86 -49.60
N ARG A 233 -71.23 -15.51 -50.44
CA ARG A 233 -71.73 -16.37 -51.55
C ARG A 233 -72.49 -17.59 -51.03
N SER A 234 -71.98 -18.27 -50.01
CA SER A 234 -72.65 -19.43 -49.39
C SER A 234 -74.01 -19.01 -48.83
N SER A 235 -74.05 -17.94 -48.04
CA SER A 235 -75.28 -17.39 -47.45
C SER A 235 -76.32 -17.02 -48.53
N ASN A 236 -75.88 -16.43 -49.65
CA ASN A 236 -76.76 -16.10 -50.77
C ASN A 236 -77.31 -17.35 -51.48
N LEU A 237 -76.49 -18.40 -51.64
CA LEU A 237 -76.96 -19.67 -52.21
C LEU A 237 -77.94 -20.37 -51.28
N GLU A 238 -77.68 -20.41 -49.98
CA GLU A 238 -78.57 -20.99 -48.97
C GLU A 238 -79.92 -20.27 -48.95
N THR A 239 -79.92 -18.93 -48.96
CA THR A 239 -81.18 -18.15 -49.02
C THR A 239 -81.95 -18.41 -50.31
N LYS A 240 -81.28 -18.47 -51.48
CA LYS A 240 -81.92 -18.83 -52.76
C LYS A 240 -82.50 -20.24 -52.74
N LEU A 241 -81.76 -21.20 -52.16
CA LEU A 241 -82.21 -22.58 -52.04
C LEU A 241 -83.45 -22.67 -51.16
N GLY A 242 -83.44 -22.00 -49.99
CA GLY A 242 -84.59 -21.90 -49.10
C GLY A 242 -85.81 -21.28 -49.77
N GLN A 243 -85.63 -20.20 -50.53
CA GLN A 243 -86.72 -19.59 -51.33
C GLN A 243 -87.30 -20.57 -52.37
N LYS A 244 -86.45 -21.34 -53.05
CA LYS A 244 -86.88 -22.35 -54.02
C LYS A 244 -87.66 -23.49 -53.36
N PHE A 245 -87.21 -23.97 -52.20
CA PHE A 245 -87.94 -24.97 -51.43
C PHE A 245 -89.32 -24.46 -51.01
N ALA A 246 -89.41 -23.25 -50.45
CA ALA A 246 -90.70 -22.64 -50.08
C ALA A 246 -91.63 -22.46 -51.30
N GLN A 247 -91.08 -22.13 -52.46
CA GLN A 247 -91.84 -22.05 -53.72
C GLN A 247 -92.41 -23.42 -54.12
N LEU A 248 -91.60 -24.49 -54.04
CA LEU A 248 -92.03 -25.85 -54.34
C LEU A 248 -93.09 -26.36 -53.35
N GLU A 249 -92.92 -26.12 -52.05
CA GLU A 249 -93.91 -26.46 -51.03
C GLU A 249 -95.25 -25.78 -51.31
N SER A 250 -95.23 -24.48 -51.66
CA SER A 250 -96.44 -23.76 -52.05
C SER A 250 -97.11 -24.37 -53.30
N GLN A 251 -96.32 -24.79 -54.29
CA GLN A 251 -96.86 -25.45 -55.49
C GLN A 251 -97.46 -26.82 -55.17
N LEU A 252 -96.81 -27.63 -54.34
CA LEU A 252 -97.35 -28.90 -53.87
C LEU A 252 -98.67 -28.72 -53.14
N LEU A 253 -98.74 -27.76 -52.21
CA LEU A 253 -99.95 -27.48 -51.44
C LEU A 253 -101.11 -26.98 -52.34
N LYS A 254 -100.81 -26.25 -53.42
CA LYS A 254 -101.79 -25.90 -54.46
C LYS A 254 -102.25 -27.14 -55.24
N LEU A 255 -101.35 -28.03 -55.63
CA LEU A 255 -101.70 -29.26 -56.35
C LEU A 255 -102.55 -30.21 -55.49
N GLU A 256 -102.24 -30.34 -54.21
CA GLU A 256 -103.06 -31.11 -53.26
C GLU A 256 -104.48 -30.55 -53.14
N LYS A 257 -104.62 -29.22 -53.03
CA LYS A 257 -105.94 -28.56 -53.03
C LYS A 257 -106.72 -28.82 -54.33
N VAL A 258 -106.07 -28.75 -55.48
CA VAL A 258 -106.71 -29.06 -56.78
C VAL A 258 -107.15 -30.52 -56.84
N LYS A 259 -106.34 -31.46 -56.36
CA LYS A 259 -106.68 -32.90 -56.28
C LYS A 259 -107.85 -33.18 -55.33
N LEU A 260 -107.97 -32.42 -54.23
CA LEU A 260 -109.08 -32.52 -53.29
C LEU A 260 -110.40 -31.97 -53.88
N ILE A 261 -110.33 -30.98 -54.77
CA ILE A 261 -111.49 -30.42 -55.46
C ILE A 261 -111.97 -31.37 -56.55
N THR A 262 -111.07 -31.95 -57.35
CA THR A 262 -111.44 -32.88 -58.43
C THR A 262 -111.96 -34.23 -57.92
N SER A 263 -111.62 -34.64 -56.70
CA SER A 263 -112.17 -35.84 -56.05
C SER A 263 -113.54 -35.63 -55.38
N LYS A 264 -114.03 -34.38 -55.25
CA LYS A 264 -115.36 -34.06 -54.69
C LYS A 264 -116.45 -33.79 -55.73
N THR A 265 -116.09 -33.75 -57.01
CA THR A 265 -117.00 -33.54 -58.16
C THR A 265 -117.13 -34.77 -59.06
N GLY A 266 -116.73 -35.95 -58.56
CA GLY A 266 -116.96 -37.26 -59.19
C GLY A 266 -118.19 -37.95 -58.61
#